data_AF-A0A3D1LN96-F1
#
_entry.id   AF-A0A3D1LN96-F1
#
_cell.length_a   1.000
_cell.length_b   1.000
_cell.length_c   1.000
_cell.angle_alpha   90.00
_cell.angle_beta   90.00
_cell.angle_gamma   90.00
#
_symmetry.space_group_name_H-M   'P 1'
#
loop_
_entity.id
_entity.type
_entity.pdbx_description
1 polymer ?
#
loop_
_entity_poly.entity_id
_entity_poly.type
_entity_poly.pdbx_seq_one_letter_code
_entity_poly.pdbx_strand_id
1 'polypeptide(L)'
;MIMHPAALALLATALLVSGMGVHAGYQGMRILAKWDIRSGSELQLELERKTYLVSTVMSNILVFQLMSLFLYIYTADSLYPLFTGAMCAAGSLNANSFGYPVLSLKVLNFLLAGVWLIVNYADNKGHDYPLIRIKYELLNLLIPLLMLESFLLLGYFAGIKPDIITSCCGSLFSHESGSFSGEIAALPHIPMKIAFFSSMALTFVSGMFFYLKGRGGNLFSVLATLTFLVSAAALVSFICLYFYELPTHHCPFCLLQKEYGYIGYVMYATLLGGGVAGLGTGVLMPLKKHGSMALIIPPLQRRLALVTIVCYLLFTLIASWKMYFSALRMG
;
A
#
# COMPACT_ATOMS: atom_id res chain seq x y z
N MET A 1 -12.19 10.76 -22.06
CA MET A 1 -11.84 10.97 -20.63
C MET A 1 -10.34 10.94 -20.35
N ILE A 2 -9.50 10.42 -21.26
CA ILE A 2 -8.03 10.52 -21.17
C ILE A 2 -7.56 11.98 -20.99
N MET A 3 -8.24 12.97 -21.58
CA MET A 3 -7.88 14.40 -21.49
C MET A 3 -8.18 15.07 -20.14
N HIS A 4 -8.74 14.34 -19.16
CA HIS A 4 -8.89 14.89 -17.81
C HIS A 4 -7.49 15.10 -17.18
N PRO A 5 -7.16 16.27 -16.63
CA PRO A 5 -5.79 16.58 -16.18
C PRO A 5 -5.21 15.54 -15.21
N ALA A 6 -6.03 15.08 -14.25
CA ALA A 6 -5.60 14.07 -13.28
C ALA A 6 -5.39 12.68 -13.92
N ALA A 7 -6.16 12.33 -14.95
CA ALA A 7 -5.99 11.09 -15.70
C ALA A 7 -4.69 11.13 -16.54
N LEU A 8 -4.42 12.26 -17.21
CA LEU A 8 -3.15 12.47 -17.91
C LEU A 8 -1.95 12.38 -16.96
N ALA A 9 -2.04 13.01 -15.78
CA ALA A 9 -0.99 12.95 -14.77
C ALA A 9 -0.73 11.50 -14.30
N LEU A 10 -1.79 10.72 -14.08
CA LEU A 10 -1.67 9.30 -13.72
C LEU A 10 -1.03 8.46 -14.82
N LEU A 11 -1.46 8.64 -16.08
CA LEU A 11 -0.91 7.91 -17.22
C LEU A 11 0.56 8.29 -17.47
N ALA A 12 0.90 9.58 -17.39
CA ALA A 12 2.28 10.04 -17.51
C ALA A 12 3.15 9.46 -16.38
N THR A 13 2.65 9.47 -15.14
CA THR A 13 3.34 8.86 -14.00
C THR A 13 3.55 7.36 -14.21
N ALA A 14 2.51 6.64 -14.63
CA ALA A 14 2.57 5.20 -14.90
C ALA A 14 3.59 4.87 -15.99
N LEU A 15 3.62 5.63 -17.09
CA LEU A 15 4.59 5.48 -18.17
C LEU A 15 6.03 5.76 -17.71
N LEU A 16 6.23 6.83 -16.93
CA LEU A 16 7.55 7.14 -16.36
C LEU A 16 8.03 6.04 -15.40
N VAL A 17 7.16 5.61 -14.49
CA VAL A 17 7.47 4.56 -13.51
C VAL A 17 7.79 3.25 -14.21
N SER A 18 6.97 2.81 -15.17
CA SER A 18 7.21 1.58 -15.92
C SER A 18 8.44 1.68 -16.82
N GLY A 19 8.63 2.78 -17.54
CA GLY A 19 9.77 2.95 -18.45
C GLY A 19 11.11 2.94 -17.72
N MET A 20 11.23 3.71 -16.63
CA MET A 20 12.44 3.71 -15.81
C MET A 20 12.59 2.41 -15.03
N GLY A 21 11.48 1.80 -14.59
CA GLY A 21 11.44 0.48 -13.96
C GLY A 21 12.02 -0.61 -14.85
N VAL A 22 11.62 -0.69 -16.12
CA VAL A 22 12.17 -1.68 -17.07
C VAL A 22 13.68 -1.53 -17.24
N HIS A 23 14.18 -0.30 -17.37
CA HIS A 23 15.61 -0.04 -17.43
C HIS A 23 16.32 -0.50 -16.15
N ALA A 24 15.75 -0.16 -14.98
CA ALA A 24 16.29 -0.53 -13.68
C ALA A 24 16.30 -2.06 -13.47
N GLY A 25 15.28 -2.78 -13.94
CA GLY A 25 15.22 -4.25 -13.89
C GLY A 25 16.24 -4.91 -14.79
N TYR A 26 16.44 -4.39 -16.00
CA TYR A 26 17.51 -4.86 -16.88
C TYR A 26 18.88 -4.74 -16.21
N GLN A 27 19.19 -3.59 -15.60
CA GLN A 27 20.43 -3.45 -14.83
C GLN A 27 20.45 -4.35 -13.60
N GLY A 28 19.31 -4.51 -12.92
CA GLY A 28 19.17 -5.39 -11.76
C GLY A 28 19.49 -6.85 -12.08
N MET A 29 18.99 -7.38 -13.19
CA MET A 29 19.34 -8.72 -13.67
C MET A 29 20.84 -8.85 -13.98
N ARG A 30 21.44 -7.83 -14.62
CA ARG A 30 22.89 -7.82 -14.89
C ARG A 30 23.72 -7.83 -13.59
N ILE A 31 23.28 -7.05 -12.60
CA ILE A 31 23.92 -6.99 -11.28
C ILE A 31 23.81 -8.35 -10.60
N LEU A 32 22.61 -8.94 -10.51
CA LEU A 32 22.42 -10.26 -9.89
C LEU A 32 23.29 -11.35 -10.54
N ALA A 33 23.46 -11.32 -11.86
CA ALA A 33 24.22 -12.33 -12.59
C ALA A 33 25.75 -12.19 -12.46
N LYS A 34 26.28 -10.97 -12.32
CA LYS A 34 27.72 -10.70 -12.47
C LYS A 34 28.37 -10.00 -11.28
N TRP A 35 27.63 -9.71 -10.22
CA TRP A 35 28.14 -8.99 -9.06
C TRP A 35 29.18 -9.80 -8.27
N ASP A 36 30.40 -9.26 -8.18
CA ASP A 36 31.45 -9.76 -7.31
C ASP A 36 32.21 -8.60 -6.66
N ILE A 37 31.90 -8.34 -5.39
CA ILE A 37 32.51 -7.26 -4.59
C ILE A 37 34.02 -7.44 -4.38
N ARG A 38 34.56 -8.65 -4.60
CA ARG A 38 36.01 -8.92 -4.47
C ARG A 38 36.77 -8.64 -5.75
N SER A 39 36.09 -8.41 -6.87
CA SER A 39 36.69 -8.19 -8.17
C SER A 39 36.98 -6.70 -8.40
N GLY A 40 38.22 -6.35 -8.71
CA GLY A 40 38.61 -5.00 -9.15
C GLY A 40 38.40 -4.75 -10.65
N SER A 41 37.62 -5.57 -11.35
CA SER A 41 37.46 -5.47 -12.80
C SER A 41 36.69 -4.21 -13.23
N GLU A 42 36.95 -3.73 -14.45
CA GLU A 42 36.21 -2.59 -15.03
C GLU A 42 34.69 -2.83 -15.04
N LEU A 43 34.28 -4.09 -15.26
CA LEU A 43 32.88 -4.50 -15.21
C LEU A 43 32.28 -4.29 -13.82
N GLN A 44 32.98 -4.68 -12.75
CA GLN A 44 32.48 -4.48 -11.38
C GLN A 44 32.35 -2.98 -11.05
N LEU A 45 33.33 -2.16 -11.43
CA LEU A 45 33.27 -0.70 -11.27
C LEU A 45 32.13 -0.06 -12.07
N GLU A 46 31.79 -0.60 -13.24
CA GLU A 46 30.61 -0.18 -14.01
C GLU A 46 29.30 -0.54 -13.28
N LEU A 47 29.20 -1.76 -12.74
CA LEU A 47 28.02 -2.23 -12.02
C LEU A 47 27.78 -1.44 -10.71
N GLU A 48 28.84 -1.06 -10.00
CA GLU A 48 28.75 -0.21 -8.81
C GLU A 48 28.20 1.18 -9.14
N ARG A 49 28.73 1.84 -10.18
CA ARG A 49 28.22 3.16 -10.63
C ARG A 49 26.76 3.08 -11.06
N LYS A 50 26.39 2.03 -11.79
CA LYS A 50 24.99 1.78 -12.18
C LYS A 50 24.09 1.51 -11.00
N THR A 51 24.58 0.86 -9.96
CA THR A 51 23.82 0.61 -8.73
C THR A 51 23.39 1.93 -8.08
N TYR A 52 24.29 2.90 -7.99
CA TYR A 52 23.98 4.23 -7.45
C TYR A 52 22.95 4.98 -8.29
N LEU A 53 23.10 4.92 -9.62
CA LEU A 53 22.14 5.52 -10.55
C LEU A 53 20.74 4.90 -10.39
N VAL A 54 20.63 3.56 -10.38
CA VAL A 54 19.36 2.87 -10.19
C VAL A 54 18.74 3.19 -8.83
N SER A 55 19.54 3.16 -7.76
CA SER A 55 19.09 3.51 -6.40
C SER A 55 18.46 4.91 -6.36
N THR A 56 19.12 5.89 -6.97
CA THR A 56 18.66 7.29 -6.98
C THR A 56 17.41 7.46 -7.84
N VAL A 57 17.42 6.94 -9.07
CA VAL A 57 16.29 7.06 -10.01
C VAL A 57 15.04 6.37 -9.44
N MET A 58 15.18 5.13 -8.98
CA MET A 58 14.05 4.39 -8.43
C MET A 58 13.54 4.99 -7.13
N SER A 59 14.40 5.55 -6.26
CA SER A 59 13.93 6.20 -5.04
C SER A 59 13.00 7.37 -5.33
N ASN A 60 13.34 8.21 -6.32
CA ASN A 60 12.48 9.34 -6.70
C ASN A 60 11.19 8.86 -7.36
N ILE A 61 11.28 7.88 -8.26
CA ILE A 61 10.13 7.42 -9.05
C ILE A 61 9.13 6.61 -8.24
N LEU A 62 9.61 5.81 -7.29
CA LEU A 62 8.72 5.09 -6.40
C LEU A 62 7.96 6.01 -5.46
N VAL A 63 8.48 7.20 -5.11
CA VAL A 63 7.67 8.22 -4.40
C VAL A 63 6.47 8.65 -5.25
N PHE A 64 6.66 8.89 -6.55
CA PHE A 64 5.54 9.15 -7.46
C PHE A 64 4.58 7.96 -7.53
N GLN A 65 5.09 6.72 -7.52
CA GLN A 65 4.24 5.52 -7.47
C GLN A 65 3.39 5.49 -6.19
N LEU A 66 3.95 5.80 -5.02
CA LEU A 66 3.21 5.88 -3.76
C LEU A 66 2.11 6.95 -3.82
N MET A 67 2.43 8.14 -4.34
CA MET A 67 1.45 9.21 -4.51
C MET A 67 0.37 8.88 -5.56
N SER A 68 0.71 8.05 -6.55
CA SER A 68 -0.21 7.66 -7.62
C SER A 68 -1.45 6.91 -7.10
N LEU A 69 -1.36 6.19 -5.97
CA LEU A 69 -2.51 5.54 -5.34
C LEU A 69 -3.55 6.57 -4.91
N PHE A 70 -3.12 7.60 -4.18
CA PHE A 70 -4.01 8.68 -3.73
C PHE A 70 -4.55 9.50 -4.90
N LEU A 71 -3.70 9.78 -5.90
CA LEU A 71 -4.13 10.49 -7.10
C LEU A 71 -5.14 9.66 -7.92
N TYR A 72 -5.01 8.33 -7.95
CA TYR A 72 -5.96 7.44 -8.61
C TYR A 72 -7.32 7.48 -7.94
N ILE A 73 -7.35 7.37 -6.60
CA ILE A 73 -8.59 7.44 -5.84
C ILE A 73 -9.24 8.83 -5.99
N TYR A 74 -8.46 9.91 -5.89
CA TYR A 74 -8.94 11.27 -6.12
C TYR A 74 -9.52 11.44 -7.53
N THR A 75 -8.84 10.88 -8.55
CA THR A 75 -9.32 10.93 -9.93
C THR A 75 -10.63 10.17 -10.05
N ALA A 76 -10.72 8.95 -9.52
CA ALA A 76 -11.96 8.18 -9.52
C ALA A 76 -13.11 8.93 -8.83
N ASP A 77 -12.85 9.60 -7.71
CA ASP A 77 -13.86 10.42 -7.04
C ASP A 77 -14.27 11.62 -7.91
N SER A 78 -13.34 12.37 -8.48
CA SER A 78 -13.66 13.51 -9.36
C SER A 78 -14.46 13.14 -10.62
N LEU A 79 -14.39 11.88 -11.07
CA LEU A 79 -15.08 11.40 -12.26
C LEU A 79 -16.48 10.86 -11.98
N TYR A 80 -16.89 10.67 -10.72
CA TYR A 80 -18.21 10.10 -10.41
C TYR A 80 -19.38 10.86 -11.04
N PRO A 81 -19.38 12.22 -11.13
CA PRO A 81 -20.51 12.94 -11.71
C PRO A 81 -20.77 12.64 -13.20
N LEU A 82 -19.79 12.03 -13.88
CA LEU A 82 -19.88 11.68 -15.30
C LEU A 82 -20.58 10.33 -15.54
N PHE A 83 -20.91 9.59 -14.48
CA PHE A 83 -21.55 8.29 -14.56
C PHE A 83 -22.91 8.30 -13.85
N THR A 84 -23.95 7.89 -14.56
CA THR A 84 -25.28 7.73 -13.97
C THR A 84 -25.25 6.64 -12.89
N GLY A 85 -25.71 6.96 -11.69
CA GLY A 85 -25.75 6.04 -10.54
C GLY A 85 -24.50 6.02 -9.66
N ALA A 86 -23.39 6.64 -10.09
CA ALA A 86 -22.20 6.76 -9.26
C ALA A 86 -22.39 7.87 -8.20
N MET A 87 -22.14 7.53 -6.93
CA MET A 87 -22.26 8.46 -5.79
C MET A 87 -20.89 8.86 -5.19
N CYS A 88 -19.85 8.12 -5.52
CA CYS A 88 -18.46 8.33 -5.08
C CYS A 88 -17.51 7.56 -6.01
N ALA A 89 -16.21 7.58 -5.71
CA ALA A 89 -15.19 6.81 -6.42
C ALA A 89 -15.55 5.33 -6.66
N ALA A 90 -16.33 4.68 -5.78
CA ALA A 90 -16.77 3.30 -5.95
C ALA A 90 -17.49 3.06 -7.29
N GLY A 91 -18.36 4.00 -7.69
CA GLY A 91 -19.10 3.92 -8.95
C GLY A 91 -18.19 4.11 -10.16
N SER A 92 -17.29 5.11 -10.11
CA SER A 92 -16.30 5.34 -11.16
C SER A 92 -15.34 4.17 -11.35
N LEU A 93 -14.88 3.55 -10.26
CA LEU A 93 -14.04 2.35 -10.31
C LEU A 93 -14.80 1.15 -10.89
N ASN A 94 -16.11 1.11 -10.73
CA ASN A 94 -16.98 0.09 -11.30
C ASN A 94 -17.46 0.40 -12.73
N ALA A 95 -17.01 1.51 -13.34
CA ALA A 95 -17.43 1.88 -14.69
C ALA A 95 -17.00 0.86 -15.76
N ASN A 96 -15.98 0.04 -15.46
CA ASN A 96 -15.59 -1.11 -16.26
C ASN A 96 -14.87 -2.16 -15.38
N SER A 97 -14.45 -3.27 -15.98
CA SER A 97 -13.79 -4.37 -15.29
C SER A 97 -12.36 -4.08 -14.81
N PHE A 98 -11.76 -2.94 -15.16
CA PHE A 98 -10.36 -2.64 -14.85
C PHE A 98 -10.17 -1.83 -13.56
N GLY A 99 -11.16 -1.08 -13.10
CA GLY A 99 -10.95 -0.09 -12.03
C GLY A 99 -10.54 -0.70 -10.68
N TYR A 100 -11.29 -1.68 -10.18
CA TYR A 100 -10.93 -2.39 -8.94
C TYR A 100 -9.62 -3.20 -9.06
N PRO A 101 -9.34 -3.94 -10.16
CA PRO A 101 -8.03 -4.56 -10.36
C PRO A 101 -6.85 -3.58 -10.32
N VAL A 102 -6.98 -2.40 -10.92
CA VAL A 102 -5.96 -1.34 -10.85
C VAL A 102 -5.78 -0.86 -9.41
N LEU A 103 -6.87 -0.66 -8.66
CA LEU A 103 -6.79 -0.28 -7.25
C LEU A 103 -6.03 -1.33 -6.42
N SER A 104 -6.36 -2.61 -6.58
CA SER A 104 -5.71 -3.71 -5.87
C SER A 104 -4.21 -3.77 -6.19
N LEU A 105 -3.83 -3.63 -7.46
CA LEU A 105 -2.42 -3.56 -7.85
C LEU A 105 -1.73 -2.32 -7.29
N LYS A 106 -2.38 -1.15 -7.27
CA LYS A 106 -1.82 0.06 -6.67
C LYS A 106 -1.55 -0.11 -5.19
N VAL A 107 -2.44 -0.76 -4.43
CA VAL A 107 -2.22 -1.07 -3.01
C VAL A 107 -1.04 -2.03 -2.85
N LEU A 108 -0.98 -3.11 -3.64
CA LEU A 108 0.13 -4.06 -3.59
C LEU A 108 1.47 -3.41 -3.94
N ASN A 109 1.51 -2.66 -5.05
CA ASN A 109 2.70 -1.94 -5.50
C ASN A 109 3.09 -0.84 -4.52
N PHE A 110 2.14 -0.20 -3.82
CA PHE A 110 2.43 0.73 -2.74
C PHE A 110 3.21 0.06 -1.61
N LEU A 111 2.74 -1.12 -1.16
CA LEU A 111 3.41 -1.88 -0.10
C LEU A 111 4.82 -2.32 -0.54
N LEU A 112 4.94 -2.92 -1.73
CA LEU A 112 6.22 -3.40 -2.25
C LEU A 112 7.21 -2.26 -2.54
N ALA A 113 6.75 -1.15 -3.11
CA ALA A 113 7.58 0.05 -3.33
C ALA A 113 8.06 0.65 -2.01
N GLY A 114 7.18 0.75 -1.01
CA GLY A 114 7.54 1.22 0.32
C GLY A 114 8.60 0.33 0.99
N VAL A 115 8.44 -0.99 0.91
CA VAL A 115 9.43 -1.96 1.40
C VAL A 115 10.75 -1.85 0.64
N TRP A 116 10.71 -1.69 -0.69
CA TRP A 116 11.91 -1.51 -1.49
C TRP A 116 12.66 -0.24 -1.10
N LEU A 117 11.97 0.88 -0.86
CA LEU A 117 12.57 2.13 -0.37
C LEU A 117 13.26 1.95 0.98
N ILE A 118 12.66 1.17 1.90
CA ILE A 118 13.25 0.84 3.20
C ILE A 118 14.54 0.01 3.01
N VAL A 119 14.49 -1.01 2.15
CA VAL A 119 15.66 -1.85 1.81
C VAL A 119 16.76 -1.01 1.17
N ASN A 120 16.42 -0.14 0.23
CA ASN A 120 17.36 0.75 -0.44
C ASN A 120 18.00 1.74 0.54
N TYR A 121 17.22 2.30 1.47
CA TYR A 121 17.74 3.15 2.54
C TYR A 121 18.75 2.41 3.43
N ALA A 122 18.46 1.15 3.80
CA ALA A 122 19.37 0.34 4.60
C ALA A 122 20.65 -0.02 3.84
N ASP A 123 20.54 -0.42 2.57
CA ASP A 123 21.67 -0.77 1.70
C ASP A 123 22.63 0.42 1.52
N ASN A 124 22.10 1.62 1.28
CA ASN A 124 22.91 2.85 1.11
C ASN A 124 23.68 3.27 2.38
N LYS A 125 23.44 2.63 3.53
CA LYS A 125 24.19 2.87 4.78
C LYS A 125 25.33 1.85 4.99
N GLY A 126 25.29 0.71 4.31
CA GLY A 126 26.34 -0.31 4.41
C GLY A 126 27.47 -0.08 3.43
N HIS A 127 28.70 -0.26 3.87
CA HIS A 127 29.88 -0.13 3.00
C HIS A 127 30.20 -1.43 2.22
N ASP A 128 29.68 -2.57 2.66
CA ASP A 128 29.95 -3.91 2.12
C ASP A 128 28.86 -4.43 1.16
N TYR A 129 27.91 -3.58 0.75
CA TYR A 129 26.77 -3.91 -0.13
C TYR A 129 26.05 -5.25 0.16
N PRO A 130 25.70 -5.56 1.42
CA PRO A 130 25.20 -6.88 1.78
C PRO A 130 23.74 -7.10 1.35
N LEU A 131 23.00 -6.03 1.03
CA LEU A 131 21.59 -6.10 0.61
C LEU A 131 21.42 -6.07 -0.91
N ILE A 132 22.51 -6.04 -1.68
CA ILE A 132 22.46 -5.86 -3.13
C ILE A 132 21.55 -6.91 -3.82
N ARG A 133 21.64 -8.18 -3.41
CA ARG A 133 20.85 -9.26 -4.01
C ARG A 133 19.36 -9.11 -3.72
N ILE A 134 18.99 -8.97 -2.45
CA ILE A 134 17.59 -8.81 -2.04
C ILE A 134 16.98 -7.53 -2.64
N LYS A 135 17.75 -6.44 -2.69
CA LYS A 135 17.32 -5.18 -3.31
C LYS A 135 16.94 -5.38 -4.77
N TYR A 136 17.74 -6.10 -5.55
CA TYR A 136 17.50 -6.32 -6.98
C TYR A 136 16.52 -7.46 -7.26
N GLU A 137 16.43 -8.48 -6.42
CA GLU A 137 15.38 -9.51 -6.49
C GLU A 137 14.00 -8.88 -6.25
N LEU A 138 13.87 -8.08 -5.19
CA LEU A 138 12.63 -7.35 -4.91
C LEU A 138 12.28 -6.36 -6.03
N LEU A 139 13.29 -5.68 -6.60
CA LEU A 139 13.09 -4.78 -7.74
C LEU A 139 12.56 -5.54 -8.96
N ASN A 140 13.17 -6.69 -9.29
CA ASN A 140 12.77 -7.50 -10.43
C ASN A 140 11.38 -8.14 -10.25
N LEU A 141 10.94 -8.37 -9.01
CA LEU A 141 9.56 -8.74 -8.70
C LEU A 141 8.59 -7.57 -8.86
N LEU A 142 8.98 -6.37 -8.42
CA LEU A 142 8.14 -5.17 -8.43
C LEU A 142 7.86 -4.68 -9.86
N ILE A 143 8.85 -4.70 -10.74
CA ILE A 143 8.74 -4.16 -12.11
C ILE A 143 7.60 -4.79 -12.95
N PRO A 144 7.46 -6.13 -13.07
CA PRO A 144 6.36 -6.71 -13.84
C PRO A 144 5.00 -6.34 -13.24
N LEU A 145 4.89 -6.18 -11.92
CA LEU A 145 3.65 -5.71 -11.27
C LEU A 145 3.35 -4.25 -11.60
N LEU A 146 4.37 -3.38 -11.66
CA LEU A 146 4.21 -1.99 -12.11
C LEU A 146 3.80 -1.92 -13.60
N MET A 147 4.35 -2.79 -14.44
CA MET A 147 3.95 -2.86 -15.86
C MET A 147 2.51 -3.34 -16.02
N LEU A 148 2.11 -4.37 -15.27
CA LEU A 148 0.73 -4.85 -15.28
C LEU A 148 -0.23 -3.76 -14.79
N GLU A 149 0.11 -3.06 -13.72
CA GLU A 149 -0.68 -1.93 -13.22
C GLU A 149 -0.85 -0.85 -14.30
N SER A 150 0.22 -0.43 -14.96
CA SER A 150 0.19 0.57 -16.03
C SER A 150 -0.66 0.11 -17.23
N PHE A 151 -0.56 -1.16 -17.61
CA PHE A 151 -1.37 -1.74 -18.68
C PHE A 151 -2.87 -1.72 -18.33
N LEU A 152 -3.23 -2.16 -17.12
CA LEU A 152 -4.63 -2.13 -16.68
C LEU A 152 -5.14 -0.70 -16.49
N LEU A 153 -4.31 0.24 -16.06
CA LEU A 153 -4.66 1.66 -15.94
C LEU A 153 -4.95 2.30 -17.30
N LEU A 154 -4.16 1.97 -18.32
CA LEU A 154 -4.43 2.36 -19.71
C LEU A 154 -5.76 1.77 -20.19
N GLY A 155 -5.99 0.47 -19.94
CA GLY A 155 -7.26 -0.20 -20.24
C GLY A 155 -8.45 0.44 -19.55
N TYR A 156 -8.30 0.84 -18.28
CA TYR A 156 -9.31 1.56 -17.51
C TYR A 156 -9.70 2.86 -18.19
N PHE A 157 -8.76 3.78 -18.43
CA PHE A 157 -9.09 5.08 -19.01
C PHE A 157 -9.47 5.04 -20.49
N ALA A 158 -8.97 4.08 -21.25
CA ALA A 158 -9.36 3.86 -22.65
C ALA A 158 -10.75 3.22 -22.79
N GLY A 159 -11.12 2.36 -21.84
CA GLY A 159 -12.39 1.63 -21.85
C GLY A 159 -13.57 2.37 -21.21
N ILE A 160 -13.33 3.50 -20.52
CA ILE A 160 -14.41 4.31 -19.95
C ILE A 160 -15.18 5.01 -21.06
N LYS A 161 -16.50 4.77 -21.09
CA LYS A 161 -17.46 5.53 -21.90
C LYS A 161 -18.28 6.44 -20.97
N PRO A 162 -18.37 7.75 -21.25
CA PRO A 162 -19.39 8.58 -20.63
C PRO A 162 -20.76 7.98 -20.99
N ASP A 163 -21.72 8.01 -20.07
CA ASP A 163 -23.09 7.45 -20.21
C ASP A 163 -23.28 5.96 -19.88
N ILE A 164 -22.28 5.28 -19.30
CA ILE A 164 -22.51 3.97 -18.68
C ILE A 164 -23.27 4.15 -17.36
N ILE A 165 -24.36 3.39 -17.18
CA ILE A 165 -25.04 3.26 -15.89
C ILE A 165 -24.18 2.36 -15.01
N THR A 166 -23.72 2.91 -13.89
CA THR A 166 -22.88 2.19 -12.92
C THR A 166 -23.69 1.84 -11.68
N SER A 167 -23.38 0.69 -11.08
CA SER A 167 -23.96 0.30 -9.80
C SER A 167 -23.61 1.31 -8.72
N CYS A 168 -24.60 1.73 -7.95
CA CYS A 168 -24.37 2.54 -6.76
C CYS A 168 -23.58 1.72 -5.72
N CYS A 169 -22.91 2.41 -4.79
CA CYS A 169 -22.18 1.72 -3.73
C CYS A 169 -23.10 0.83 -2.87
N GLY A 170 -24.38 1.19 -2.72
CA GLY A 170 -25.37 0.38 -2.00
C GLY A 170 -25.61 -1.00 -2.63
N SER A 171 -25.61 -1.13 -3.96
CA SER A 171 -25.72 -2.42 -4.62
C SER A 171 -24.38 -3.14 -4.77
N LEU A 172 -23.25 -2.43 -4.80
CA LEU A 172 -21.92 -3.04 -4.89
C LEU A 172 -21.47 -3.69 -3.58
N PHE A 173 -21.82 -3.07 -2.45
CA PHE A 173 -21.49 -3.57 -1.11
C PHE A 173 -22.65 -4.32 -0.45
N SER A 174 -23.69 -4.69 -1.20
CA SER A 174 -24.75 -5.58 -0.70
C SER A 174 -24.35 -7.05 -0.87
N HIS A 175 -24.89 -7.89 0.02
CA HIS A 175 -24.72 -9.34 -0.03
C HIS A 175 -25.26 -9.95 -1.34
N GLU A 176 -26.28 -9.34 -1.94
CA GLU A 176 -26.92 -9.81 -3.18
C GLU A 176 -26.05 -9.64 -4.44
N SER A 177 -24.97 -8.86 -4.36
CA SER A 177 -24.11 -8.56 -5.51
C SER A 177 -23.22 -9.73 -5.96
N GLY A 178 -22.97 -10.72 -5.10
CA GLY A 178 -22.02 -11.81 -5.37
C GLY A 178 -20.59 -11.34 -5.64
N SER A 179 -20.26 -10.09 -5.29
CA SER A 179 -18.95 -9.47 -5.52
C SER A 179 -18.05 -9.65 -4.30
N PHE A 180 -16.72 -9.69 -4.52
CA PHE A 180 -15.73 -9.76 -3.44
C PHE A 180 -15.90 -8.61 -2.41
N SER A 181 -16.26 -7.42 -2.88
CA SER A 181 -16.56 -6.26 -2.03
C SER A 181 -17.82 -6.46 -1.18
N GLY A 182 -18.85 -7.11 -1.73
CA GLY A 182 -20.07 -7.49 -1.01
C GLY A 182 -19.83 -8.56 0.05
N GLU A 183 -18.96 -9.54 -0.21
CA GLU A 183 -18.59 -10.57 0.76
C GLU A 183 -17.84 -9.97 1.97
N ILE A 184 -16.92 -9.03 1.75
CA ILE A 184 -16.23 -8.32 2.84
C ILE A 184 -17.21 -7.46 3.64
N ALA A 185 -18.12 -6.75 2.96
CA ALA A 185 -19.15 -5.94 3.62
C ALA A 185 -20.10 -6.80 4.48
N ALA A 186 -20.40 -8.03 4.04
CA ALA A 186 -21.26 -8.97 4.74
C ALA A 186 -20.59 -9.69 5.93
N LEU A 187 -19.28 -9.47 6.17
CA LEU A 187 -18.61 -10.08 7.32
C LEU A 187 -19.29 -9.65 8.64
N PRO A 188 -19.56 -10.60 9.55
CA PRO A 188 -20.29 -10.31 10.77
C PRO A 188 -19.51 -9.33 11.66
N HIS A 189 -20.20 -8.30 12.13
CA HIS A 189 -19.59 -7.16 12.82
C HIS A 189 -18.97 -7.53 14.17
N ILE A 190 -19.59 -8.43 14.95
CA ILE A 190 -19.05 -8.84 16.26
C ILE A 190 -17.70 -9.58 16.11
N PRO A 191 -17.60 -10.68 15.31
CA PRO A 191 -16.32 -11.33 15.05
C PRO A 191 -15.28 -10.38 14.45
N MET A 192 -15.66 -9.51 13.51
CA MET A 192 -14.73 -8.55 12.93
C MET A 192 -14.25 -7.51 13.91
N LYS A 193 -15.09 -7.06 14.85
CA LYS A 193 -14.69 -6.15 15.93
C LYS A 193 -13.69 -6.84 16.87
N ILE A 194 -13.93 -8.08 17.25
CA ILE A 194 -13.01 -8.88 18.07
C ILE A 194 -11.69 -9.07 17.33
N ALA A 195 -11.72 -9.47 16.05
CA ALA A 195 -10.53 -9.66 15.23
C ALA A 195 -9.72 -8.35 15.08
N PHE A 196 -10.40 -7.23 14.83
CA PHE A 196 -9.77 -5.92 14.72
C PHE A 196 -9.06 -5.50 16.01
N PHE A 197 -9.76 -5.47 17.15
CA PHE A 197 -9.15 -5.03 18.40
C PHE A 197 -8.09 -6.01 18.92
N SER A 198 -8.29 -7.32 18.75
CA SER A 198 -7.29 -8.32 19.13
C SER A 198 -6.03 -8.24 18.28
N SER A 199 -6.14 -8.12 16.94
CA SER A 199 -4.98 -7.96 16.05
C SER A 199 -4.21 -6.67 16.35
N MET A 200 -4.91 -5.56 16.59
CA MET A 200 -4.30 -4.30 17.04
C MET A 200 -3.55 -4.44 18.37
N ALA A 201 -4.18 -5.06 19.38
CA ALA A 201 -3.56 -5.27 20.68
C ALA A 201 -2.34 -6.19 20.60
N LEU A 202 -2.43 -7.30 19.85
CA LEU A 202 -1.31 -8.24 19.64
C LEU A 202 -0.15 -7.57 18.90
N THR A 203 -0.43 -6.76 17.87
CA THR A 203 0.59 -6.00 17.14
C THR A 203 1.22 -4.93 18.02
N PHE A 204 0.44 -4.24 18.85
CA PHE A 204 0.97 -3.27 19.82
C PHE A 204 1.90 -3.93 20.83
N VAL A 205 1.47 -5.02 21.47
CA VAL A 205 2.26 -5.75 22.48
C VAL A 205 3.52 -6.35 21.86
N SER A 206 3.41 -7.02 20.72
CA SER A 206 4.56 -7.60 20.03
C SER A 206 5.53 -6.53 19.51
N GLY A 207 5.01 -5.41 19.01
CA GLY A 207 5.80 -4.27 18.56
C GLY A 207 6.54 -3.60 19.71
N MET A 208 5.88 -3.37 20.85
CA MET A 208 6.50 -2.79 22.03
C MET A 208 7.56 -3.73 22.62
N PHE A 209 7.27 -5.04 22.67
CA PHE A 209 8.24 -6.05 23.07
C PHE A 209 9.46 -6.06 22.15
N PHE A 210 9.25 -6.00 20.83
CA PHE A 210 10.33 -5.93 19.86
C PHE A 210 11.15 -4.63 19.98
N TYR A 211 10.49 -3.48 20.15
CA TYR A 211 11.13 -2.19 20.35
C TYR A 211 12.04 -2.19 21.58
N LEU A 212 11.54 -2.67 22.72
CA LEU A 212 12.26 -2.66 24.00
C LEU A 212 13.33 -3.75 24.11
N LYS A 213 13.03 -4.98 23.66
CA LYS A 213 13.90 -6.15 23.86
C LYS A 213 14.71 -6.54 22.62
N GLY A 214 14.38 -6.01 21.43
CA GLY A 214 15.02 -6.39 20.16
C GLY A 214 14.78 -7.85 19.73
N ARG A 215 13.81 -8.54 20.35
CA ARG A 215 13.47 -9.95 20.09
C ARG A 215 12.06 -10.05 19.52
N GLY A 216 11.79 -11.07 18.71
CA GLY A 216 10.45 -11.32 18.16
C GLY A 216 10.09 -10.54 16.88
N GLY A 217 11.07 -9.95 16.17
CA GLY A 217 10.80 -9.13 14.97
C GLY A 217 10.02 -9.84 13.86
N ASN A 218 10.26 -11.14 13.62
CA ASN A 218 9.48 -11.92 12.63
C ASN A 218 8.00 -12.02 13.04
N LEU A 219 7.73 -12.36 14.30
CA LEU A 219 6.36 -12.45 14.82
C LEU A 219 5.66 -11.10 14.73
N PHE A 220 6.34 -10.02 15.13
CA PHE A 220 5.82 -8.66 15.01
C PHE A 220 5.47 -8.31 13.56
N SER A 221 6.36 -8.58 12.60
CA SER A 221 6.12 -8.28 11.19
C SER A 221 4.94 -9.06 10.61
N VAL A 222 4.81 -10.34 10.96
CA VAL A 222 3.65 -11.17 10.57
C VAL A 222 2.36 -10.61 11.18
N LEU A 223 2.36 -10.30 12.48
CA LEU A 223 1.19 -9.72 13.15
C LEU A 223 0.81 -8.36 12.57
N ALA A 224 1.78 -7.50 12.26
CA ALA A 224 1.53 -6.21 11.63
C ALA A 224 0.91 -6.39 10.23
N THR A 225 1.42 -7.32 9.43
CA THR A 225 0.87 -7.64 8.09
C THR A 225 -0.55 -8.18 8.18
N LEU A 226 -0.82 -9.10 9.12
CA LEU A 226 -2.17 -9.62 9.35
C LEU A 226 -3.11 -8.51 9.83
N THR A 227 -2.63 -7.63 10.71
CA THR A 227 -3.40 -6.49 11.21
C THR A 227 -3.75 -5.52 10.09
N PHE A 228 -2.87 -5.28 9.12
CA PHE A 228 -3.19 -4.52 7.91
C PHE A 228 -4.39 -5.11 7.17
N LEU A 229 -4.36 -6.42 6.90
CA LEU A 229 -5.44 -7.11 6.17
C LEU A 229 -6.76 -7.10 6.96
N VAL A 230 -6.71 -7.42 8.26
CA VAL A 230 -7.88 -7.40 9.16
C VAL A 230 -8.45 -5.99 9.26
N SER A 231 -7.61 -4.95 9.31
CA SER A 231 -8.05 -3.56 9.38
C SER A 231 -8.68 -3.06 8.09
N ALA A 232 -8.15 -3.48 6.93
CA ALA A 232 -8.76 -3.18 5.64
C ALA A 232 -10.16 -3.82 5.53
N ALA A 233 -10.29 -5.09 5.95
CA ALA A 233 -11.59 -5.77 6.01
C ALA A 233 -12.54 -5.12 7.02
N ALA A 234 -12.05 -4.77 8.22
CA ALA A 234 -12.82 -4.08 9.25
C ALA A 234 -13.31 -2.70 8.80
N LEU A 235 -12.51 -2.00 7.99
CA LEU A 235 -12.86 -0.69 7.43
C LEU A 235 -14.18 -0.77 6.67
N VAL A 236 -14.29 -1.75 5.77
CA VAL A 236 -15.47 -2.02 4.93
C VAL A 236 -16.60 -2.67 5.73
N SER A 237 -16.28 -3.67 6.56
CA SER A 237 -17.28 -4.48 7.28
C SER A 237 -18.07 -3.67 8.30
N PHE A 238 -17.41 -2.88 9.17
CA PHE A 238 -18.14 -2.19 10.24
C PHE A 238 -17.68 -0.76 10.55
N ILE A 239 -16.42 -0.40 10.31
CA ILE A 239 -15.91 0.92 10.74
C ILE A 239 -16.63 2.02 9.97
N CYS A 240 -16.77 1.90 8.65
CA CYS A 240 -17.51 2.84 7.81
C CYS A 240 -18.95 3.09 8.30
N LEU A 241 -19.62 2.05 8.82
CA LEU A 241 -20.99 2.16 9.35
C LEU A 241 -21.09 3.19 10.49
N TYR A 242 -20.09 3.24 11.38
CA TYR A 242 -20.05 4.22 12.47
C TYR A 242 -19.75 5.64 11.97
N PHE A 243 -18.98 5.79 10.89
CA PHE A 243 -18.71 7.10 10.29
C PHE A 243 -19.95 7.70 9.64
N TYR A 244 -20.73 6.87 8.96
CA TYR A 244 -21.92 7.29 8.23
C TYR A 244 -23.19 7.25 9.08
N GLU A 245 -23.13 6.58 10.24
CA GLU A 245 -24.27 6.35 11.14
C GLU A 245 -25.43 5.64 10.43
N LEU A 246 -25.09 4.83 9.43
CA LEU A 246 -26.00 4.11 8.54
C LEU A 246 -25.54 2.65 8.43
N PRO A 247 -26.32 1.68 8.95
CA PRO A 247 -25.88 0.28 9.07
C PRO A 247 -25.74 -0.45 7.73
N THR A 248 -26.26 0.12 6.64
CA THR A 248 -26.22 -0.46 5.30
C THR A 248 -25.14 0.18 4.40
N HIS A 249 -24.42 1.20 4.89
CA HIS A 249 -23.49 1.97 4.06
C HIS A 249 -22.03 1.55 4.29
N HIS A 250 -21.57 0.53 3.58
CA HIS A 250 -20.22 -0.06 3.76
C HIS A 250 -19.12 0.57 2.90
N CYS A 251 -19.45 1.57 2.08
CA CYS A 251 -18.53 2.10 1.08
C CYS A 251 -17.27 2.71 1.72
N PRO A 252 -16.06 2.22 1.43
CA PRO A 252 -14.83 2.74 2.04
C PRO A 252 -14.34 4.05 1.38
N PHE A 253 -14.92 4.43 0.23
CA PHE A 253 -14.54 5.62 -0.52
C PHE A 253 -15.31 6.88 -0.10
N CYS A 254 -16.56 6.75 0.37
CA CYS A 254 -17.33 7.91 0.85
C CYS A 254 -16.62 8.61 2.03
N LEU A 255 -15.83 7.87 2.81
CA LEU A 255 -15.03 8.38 3.93
C LEU A 255 -13.98 9.43 3.51
N LEU A 256 -13.64 9.47 2.22
CA LEU A 256 -12.71 10.43 1.64
C LEU A 256 -13.40 11.75 1.27
N GLN A 257 -14.72 11.81 1.29
CA GLN A 257 -15.45 13.00 0.85
C GLN A 257 -15.42 14.10 1.92
N LYS A 258 -15.75 15.32 1.48
CA LYS A 258 -15.70 16.54 2.30
C LYS A 258 -16.67 16.47 3.48
N GLU A 259 -17.80 15.80 3.29
CA GLU A 259 -18.88 15.62 4.25
C GLU A 259 -18.40 14.92 5.52
N TYR A 260 -17.37 14.08 5.41
CA TYR A 260 -16.73 13.37 6.52
C TYR A 260 -15.38 14.00 6.92
N GLY A 261 -15.13 15.25 6.50
CA GLY A 261 -13.94 16.02 6.85
C GLY A 261 -12.65 15.45 6.29
N TYR A 262 -12.70 14.69 5.20
CA TYR A 262 -11.53 14.04 4.57
C TYR A 262 -10.78 13.06 5.51
N ILE A 263 -11.43 12.58 6.58
CA ILE A 263 -10.80 11.71 7.59
C ILE A 263 -10.26 10.41 7.00
N GLY A 264 -10.88 9.91 5.92
CA GLY A 264 -10.44 8.72 5.22
C GLY A 264 -8.98 8.79 4.78
N TYR A 265 -8.48 9.95 4.34
CA TYR A 265 -7.08 10.08 3.89
C TYR A 265 -6.09 9.78 5.02
N VAL A 266 -6.39 10.24 6.24
CA VAL A 266 -5.57 9.98 7.43
C VAL A 266 -5.64 8.50 7.81
N MET A 267 -6.83 7.90 7.73
CA MET A 267 -7.01 6.46 8.00
C MET A 267 -6.25 5.59 7.00
N TYR A 268 -6.34 5.86 5.70
CA TYR A 268 -5.56 5.12 4.71
C TYR A 268 -4.05 5.35 4.84
N ALA A 269 -3.61 6.59 5.09
CA ALA A 269 -2.19 6.90 5.25
C ALA A 269 -1.59 6.18 6.47
N THR A 270 -2.30 6.16 7.60
CA THR A 270 -1.86 5.44 8.81
C THR A 270 -1.90 3.93 8.59
N LEU A 271 -2.95 3.39 7.97
CA LEU A 271 -3.04 1.96 7.67
C LEU A 271 -1.92 1.48 6.73
N LEU A 272 -1.71 2.18 5.60
CA LEU A 272 -0.67 1.87 4.62
C LEU A 272 0.74 2.09 5.20
N GLY A 273 0.96 3.20 5.91
CA GLY A 273 2.23 3.51 6.55
C GLY A 273 2.63 2.45 7.59
N GLY A 274 1.67 2.02 8.42
CA GLY A 274 1.90 0.94 9.38
C GLY A 274 2.19 -0.40 8.70
N GLY A 275 1.48 -0.71 7.60
CA GLY A 275 1.72 -1.91 6.79
C GLY A 275 3.10 -1.94 6.15
N VAL A 276 3.51 -0.85 5.50
CA VAL A 276 4.85 -0.71 4.89
C VAL A 276 5.95 -0.86 5.94
N ALA A 277 5.84 -0.13 7.06
CA ALA A 277 6.86 -0.19 8.11
C ALA A 277 6.92 -1.58 8.77
N GLY A 278 5.76 -2.21 8.99
CA GLY A 278 5.65 -3.55 9.57
C GLY A 278 6.25 -4.63 8.68
N LEU A 279 5.89 -4.63 7.39
CA LEU A 279 6.51 -5.50 6.39
C LEU A 279 8.02 -5.24 6.26
N GLY A 280 8.43 -3.98 6.24
CA GLY A 280 9.83 -3.58 6.18
C GLY A 280 10.67 -4.11 7.34
N THR A 281 10.13 -4.17 8.57
CA THR A 281 10.84 -4.79 9.69
C THR A 281 11.15 -6.27 9.45
N GLY A 282 10.23 -7.02 8.86
CA GLY A 282 10.39 -8.45 8.58
C GLY A 282 11.40 -8.72 7.47
N VAL A 283 11.33 -7.96 6.38
CA VAL A 283 12.27 -8.09 5.24
C VAL A 283 13.71 -7.85 5.67
N LEU A 284 13.95 -6.94 6.61
CA LEU A 284 15.29 -6.67 7.14
C LEU A 284 15.76 -7.70 8.19
N MET A 285 14.90 -8.58 8.68
CA MET A 285 15.21 -9.45 9.81
C MET A 285 16.28 -10.52 9.54
N PRO A 286 16.31 -11.21 8.38
CA PRO A 286 17.39 -12.14 8.04
C PRO A 286 18.77 -11.47 7.96
N LEU A 287 18.79 -10.17 7.68
CA LEU A 287 20.00 -9.42 7.30
C LEU A 287 20.72 -8.78 8.50
N LYS A 288 20.08 -8.77 9.67
CA LYS A 288 20.55 -8.04 10.86
C LYS A 288 21.90 -8.50 11.43
N LYS A 289 22.45 -9.63 10.98
CA LYS A 289 23.70 -10.21 11.49
C LYS A 289 24.86 -10.18 10.48
N HIS A 290 24.64 -9.64 9.28
CA HIS A 290 25.64 -9.68 8.21
C HIS A 290 26.49 -8.41 8.16
N GLY A 291 27.79 -8.55 8.39
CA GLY A 291 28.78 -7.48 8.14
C GLY A 291 28.40 -6.13 8.74
N SER A 292 28.44 -5.07 7.93
CA SER A 292 28.13 -3.71 8.38
C SER A 292 26.68 -3.51 8.86
N MET A 293 25.76 -4.41 8.47
CA MET A 293 24.34 -4.32 8.81
C MET A 293 24.03 -4.59 10.27
N ALA A 294 24.93 -5.24 10.99
CA ALA A 294 24.76 -5.50 12.42
C ALA A 294 24.60 -4.21 13.25
N LEU A 295 25.17 -3.09 12.77
CA LEU A 295 25.06 -1.79 13.41
C LEU A 295 23.90 -0.95 12.87
N ILE A 296 23.44 -1.21 11.65
CA ILE A 296 22.47 -0.38 10.91
C ILE A 296 21.04 -0.90 11.07
N ILE A 297 20.83 -2.20 10.89
CA ILE A 297 19.49 -2.79 10.83
C ILE A 297 18.76 -2.75 12.18
N PRO A 298 19.37 -3.10 13.33
CA PRO A 298 18.65 -3.07 14.61
C PRO A 298 18.03 -1.70 14.98
N PRO A 299 18.74 -0.55 14.90
CA PRO A 299 18.12 0.75 15.18
C PRO A 299 17.07 1.14 14.14
N LEU A 300 17.28 0.80 12.86
CA LEU A 300 16.28 1.03 11.81
C LEU A 300 14.99 0.24 12.07
N GLN A 301 15.10 -1.05 12.39
CA GLN A 301 13.95 -1.90 12.71
C GLN A 301 13.17 -1.40 13.93
N ARG A 302 13.85 -0.87 14.97
CA ARG A 302 13.17 -0.25 16.11
C ARG A 302 12.38 1.00 15.69
N ARG A 303 12.93 1.84 14.83
CA ARG A 303 12.22 3.01 14.28
C ARG A 303 11.01 2.59 13.45
N LEU A 304 11.16 1.60 12.57
CA LEU A 304 10.06 1.06 11.79
C LEU A 304 8.97 0.45 12.67
N ALA A 305 9.33 -0.31 13.71
CA ALA A 305 8.37 -0.84 14.67
C ALA A 305 7.61 0.27 15.39
N LEU A 306 8.29 1.35 15.81
CA LEU A 306 7.66 2.52 16.41
C LEU A 306 6.69 3.20 15.42
N VAL A 307 7.09 3.37 14.16
CA VAL A 307 6.21 3.93 13.11
C VAL A 307 4.97 3.08 12.94
N THR A 308 5.09 1.75 12.84
CA THR A 308 3.94 0.84 12.77
C THR A 308 3.02 0.99 13.98
N ILE A 309 3.57 0.99 15.20
CA ILE A 309 2.80 1.14 16.43
C ILE A 309 2.04 2.47 16.44
N VAL A 310 2.71 3.58 16.12
CA VAL A 310 2.09 4.92 16.11
C VAL A 310 1.01 5.00 15.04
N CYS A 311 1.28 4.53 13.83
CA CYS A 311 0.33 4.52 12.73
C CYS A 311 -0.93 3.71 13.07
N TYR A 312 -0.77 2.47 13.55
CA TYR A 312 -1.92 1.63 13.92
C TYR A 312 -2.65 2.14 15.15
N LEU A 313 -1.95 2.70 16.13
CA LEU A 313 -2.58 3.34 17.28
C LEU A 313 -3.45 4.53 16.82
N LEU A 314 -2.94 5.39 15.94
CA LEU A 314 -3.71 6.50 15.38
C LEU A 314 -4.94 6.01 14.61
N PHE A 315 -4.79 4.97 13.77
CA PHE A 315 -5.91 4.35 13.06
C PHE A 315 -6.98 3.84 14.04
N THR A 316 -6.57 3.10 15.07
CA THR A 316 -7.48 2.56 16.09
C THR A 316 -8.13 3.66 16.91
N LEU A 317 -7.41 4.72 17.26
CA LEU A 317 -7.96 5.86 18.01
C LEU A 317 -9.01 6.59 17.18
N ILE A 318 -8.76 6.85 15.90
CA ILE A 318 -9.73 7.49 15.00
C ILE A 318 -10.99 6.63 14.84
N ALA A 319 -10.83 5.32 14.60
CA ALA A 319 -11.95 4.40 14.51
C ALA A 319 -12.75 4.32 15.82
N SER A 320 -12.06 4.14 16.95
CA SER A 320 -12.69 4.01 18.27
C SER A 320 -13.36 5.30 18.72
N TRP A 321 -12.77 6.45 18.42
CA TRP A 321 -13.37 7.76 18.66
C TRP A 321 -14.73 7.84 17.98
N LYS A 322 -14.79 7.57 16.68
CA LYS A 322 -16.07 7.63 15.97
C LYS A 322 -17.05 6.57 16.46
N MET A 323 -16.60 5.35 16.78
CA MET A 323 -17.46 4.32 17.37
C MET A 323 -18.06 4.71 18.72
N TYR A 324 -17.33 5.47 19.55
CA TYR A 324 -17.79 5.88 20.87
C TYR A 324 -18.80 7.03 20.79
N PHE A 325 -18.56 8.01 19.91
CA PHE A 325 -19.40 9.20 19.76
C PHE A 325 -20.53 9.05 18.73
N SER A 326 -20.53 7.99 17.91
CA SER A 326 -21.61 7.72 16.97
C SER A 326 -22.91 7.39 17.70
N ALA A 327 -24.02 7.91 17.17
CA ALA A 327 -25.36 7.56 17.63
C ALA A 327 -25.74 6.11 17.27
N LEU A 328 -25.06 5.50 16.30
CA LEU A 328 -25.30 4.13 15.87
C LEU A 328 -24.82 3.13 16.93
N ARG A 329 -25.74 2.33 17.46
CA ARG A 329 -25.45 1.19 18.33
C ARG A 329 -25.69 -0.09 17.55
N MET A 330 -24.62 -0.70 17.05
CA MET A 330 -24.68 -2.07 16.53
C MET A 330 -24.66 -3.04 17.71
N GLY A 331 -25.72 -3.84 17.82
CA GLY A 331 -25.90 -4.85 18.87
C GLY A 331 -24.85 -5.94 18.84
#